data_AF-A0A519MEM3-F1
#
_entry.id   AF-A0A519MEM3-F1
#
_cell.length_a   1.000
_cell.length_b   1.000
_cell.length_c   1.000
_cell.angle_alpha   90.00
_cell.angle_beta   90.00
_cell.angle_gamma   90.00
#
_symmetry.space_group_name_H-M   'P 1'
#
loop_
_entity.id
_entity.type
_entity.pdbx_description
1 polymer ?
#
loop_
_entity_poly.entity_id
_entity_poly.type
_entity_poly.pdbx_seq_one_letter_code
_entity_poly.pdbx_strand_id
1 'polypeptide(L)'
;MTRQQLHDWLVATAGLVPEPAVNSVSRTYFYKTVEWHPARSSRVLRVLFGADGQPNRIQLCASSDNNNAVLIAGPFTVQGLGAPVAQEVERVRERLGACSGG
;
A
#
# COMPACT_ATOMS: atom_id res chain seq x y z
N MET A 1 -9.00 12.82 3.15
CA MET A 1 -8.80 12.74 1.69
C MET A 1 -9.93 11.93 1.06
N THR A 2 -10.37 12.28 -0.15
CA THR A 2 -11.27 11.43 -0.95
C THR A 2 -10.54 10.23 -1.55
N ARG A 3 -11.28 9.25 -2.06
CA ARG A 3 -10.72 8.10 -2.80
C ARG A 3 -9.78 8.52 -3.94
N GLN A 4 -10.18 9.51 -4.74
CA GLN A 4 -9.39 9.99 -5.87
C GLN A 4 -8.12 10.71 -5.39
N GLN A 5 -8.24 11.61 -4.41
CA GLN A 5 -7.08 12.33 -3.86
C GLN A 5 -6.03 11.38 -3.27
N LEU A 6 -6.47 10.36 -2.54
CA LEU A 6 -5.57 9.36 -1.99
C LEU A 6 -4.91 8.54 -3.12
N HIS A 7 -5.68 8.15 -4.14
CA HIS A 7 -5.15 7.43 -5.29
C HIS A 7 -4.07 8.23 -6.02
N ASP A 8 -4.36 9.48 -6.36
CA ASP A 8 -3.44 10.35 -7.08
C ASP A 8 -2.15 10.58 -6.29
N TRP A 9 -2.26 10.78 -4.97
CA TRP A 9 -1.09 10.93 -4.12
C TRP A 9 -0.23 9.66 -4.07
N LEU A 10 -0.85 8.48 -3.92
CA LEU A 10 -0.13 7.20 -3.88
C LEU A 10 0.61 6.91 -5.19
N VAL A 11 0.01 7.27 -6.34
CA VAL A 11 0.64 7.05 -7.65
C VAL A 11 1.68 8.12 -7.94
N ALA A 12 1.30 9.40 -7.88
CA ALA A 12 2.15 10.49 -8.34
C ALA A 12 3.26 10.85 -7.34
N THR A 13 2.97 10.78 -6.03
CA THR A 13 3.94 11.18 -4.99
C THR A 13 4.69 9.98 -4.43
N ALA A 14 3.99 8.89 -4.09
CA ALA A 14 4.64 7.70 -3.55
C ALA A 14 5.16 6.73 -4.63
N GLY A 15 4.89 7.00 -5.91
CA GLY A 15 5.39 6.19 -7.03
C GLY A 15 4.84 4.76 -7.06
N LEU A 16 3.70 4.52 -6.42
CA LEU A 16 3.12 3.18 -6.32
C LEU A 16 2.31 2.83 -7.55
N VAL A 17 2.36 1.55 -7.93
CA VAL A 17 1.56 1.00 -9.01
C VAL A 17 0.25 0.46 -8.43
N PRO A 18 -0.92 0.91 -8.91
CA PRO A 18 -2.19 0.38 -8.44
C PRO A 18 -2.44 -1.03 -8.99
N GLU A 19 -3.19 -1.83 -8.23
CA GLU A 19 -3.77 -3.08 -8.72
C GLU A 19 -4.58 -2.83 -10.02
N PRO A 20 -4.38 -3.64 -11.08
CA PRO A 20 -5.08 -3.45 -12.34
C PRO A 20 -6.60 -3.62 -12.22
N ALA A 21 -7.02 -4.55 -11.36
CA ALA A 21 -8.42 -4.79 -11.08
C ALA A 21 -8.97 -3.70 -10.16
N VAL A 22 -9.99 -2.99 -10.64
CA VAL A 22 -10.71 -2.02 -9.82
C VAL A 22 -11.94 -2.69 -9.24
N ASN A 23 -12.04 -2.72 -7.91
CA ASN A 23 -13.26 -3.11 -7.21
C ASN A 23 -13.72 -2.01 -6.23
N SER A 24 -14.91 -2.20 -5.66
CA SER A 24 -15.53 -1.27 -4.72
C SER A 24 -15.06 -1.46 -3.28
N VAL A 25 -14.44 -2.59 -2.94
CA VAL A 25 -14.11 -2.99 -1.56
C VAL A 25 -12.71 -2.52 -1.16
N SER A 26 -11.74 -2.66 -2.06
CA SER A 26 -10.35 -2.32 -1.77
C SER A 26 -9.53 -2.09 -3.03
N ARG A 27 -8.35 -1.49 -2.87
CA ARG A 27 -7.33 -1.44 -3.91
C ARG A 27 -5.95 -1.64 -3.30
N THR A 28 -5.19 -2.56 -3.87
CA THR A 28 -3.81 -2.82 -3.47
C THR A 28 -2.84 -1.96 -4.28
N TYR A 29 -1.73 -1.53 -3.67
CA TYR A 29 -0.68 -0.73 -4.30
C TYR A 29 0.68 -1.40 -4.12
N PHE A 30 1.49 -1.34 -5.16
CA PHE A 30 2.73 -2.10 -5.30
C PHE A 30 3.93 -1.21 -5.57
N TYR A 31 5.09 -1.69 -5.18
CA TYR A 31 6.37 -1.07 -5.51
C TYR A 31 6.81 -1.48 -6.92
N LYS A 32 6.89 -0.52 -7.84
CA LYS A 32 7.35 -0.63 -9.25
C LYS A 32 6.60 -1.58 -10.19
N THR A 33 6.32 -2.80 -9.77
CA THR A 33 5.63 -3.83 -10.57
C THR A 33 4.62 -4.57 -9.70
N VAL A 34 3.61 -5.19 -10.31
CA VAL A 34 2.60 -5.98 -9.60
C VAL A 34 3.09 -7.41 -9.44
N GLU A 35 3.52 -7.79 -8.23
CA GLU A 35 3.99 -9.14 -7.89
C GLU A 35 3.30 -9.67 -6.63
N TRP A 36 2.68 -10.84 -6.76
CA TRP A 36 1.85 -11.45 -5.73
C TRP A 36 2.54 -12.61 -5.01
N HIS A 37 3.67 -13.10 -5.53
CA HIS A 37 4.37 -14.25 -4.96
C HIS A 37 4.72 -14.04 -3.47
N PRO A 38 4.45 -15.00 -2.56
CA PRO A 38 4.67 -14.81 -1.12
C PRO A 38 6.08 -14.36 -0.75
N ALA A 39 7.11 -14.97 -1.36
CA ALA A 39 8.51 -14.64 -1.09
C ALA A 39 9.02 -13.38 -1.80
N ARG A 40 8.30 -12.88 -2.82
CA ARG A 40 8.76 -11.77 -3.70
C ARG A 40 7.69 -10.70 -3.89
N SER A 41 6.72 -10.65 -2.98
CA SER A 41 5.58 -9.76 -3.15
C SER A 41 6.07 -8.31 -3.15
N SER A 42 5.58 -7.52 -4.08
CA SER A 42 5.85 -6.08 -4.14
C SER A 42 4.74 -5.25 -3.50
N ARG A 43 3.80 -5.89 -2.79
CA ARG A 43 2.70 -5.20 -2.09
C ARG A 43 3.25 -4.26 -1.02
N VAL A 44 2.90 -2.99 -1.13
CA VAL A 44 3.22 -1.95 -0.16
C VAL A 44 2.04 -1.76 0.78
N LEU A 45 0.86 -1.48 0.23
CA LEU A 45 -0.32 -1.25 1.06
C LEU A 45 -1.61 -1.63 0.35
N ARG A 46 -2.67 -1.82 1.13
CA ARG A 46 -4.03 -2.03 0.67
C ARG A 46 -4.96 -1.00 1.29
N VAL A 47 -5.65 -0.23 0.45
CA VAL A 47 -6.70 0.69 0.88
C VAL A 47 -8.01 -0.10 0.94
N LEU A 48 -8.70 -0.03 2.09
CA LEU A 48 -10.01 -0.59 2.32
C LEU A 48 -11.05 0.53 2.28
N PHE A 49 -12.04 0.39 1.41
CA PHE A 49 -13.10 1.38 1.24
C PHE A 49 -14.27 1.09 2.17
N GLY A 50 -14.90 2.14 2.69
CA GLY A 50 -16.15 2.06 3.45
C GLY A 50 -17.35 1.83 2.53
N ALA A 51 -18.53 1.68 3.14
CA ALA A 51 -19.79 1.53 2.41
C ALA A 51 -20.14 2.76 1.55
N ASP A 52 -19.59 3.92 1.91
CA ASP A 52 -19.67 5.18 1.17
C ASP A 52 -18.67 5.27 0.00
N GLY A 53 -17.88 4.22 -0.23
CA GLY A 53 -16.84 4.18 -1.25
C GLY A 53 -15.60 5.03 -0.94
N GLN A 54 -15.53 5.64 0.25
CA GLN A 54 -14.37 6.43 0.68
C GLN A 54 -13.33 5.57 1.38
N PRO A 55 -12.05 5.97 1.38
CA PRO A 55 -11.02 5.27 2.14
C PRO A 55 -11.37 5.25 3.64
N ASN A 56 -11.44 4.06 4.24
CA ASN A 56 -11.74 3.88 5.66
C ASN A 56 -10.49 3.44 6.43
N ARG A 57 -9.76 2.45 5.90
CA ARG A 57 -8.54 1.89 6.51
C ARG A 57 -7.46 1.67 5.45
N ILE A 58 -6.21 1.75 5.87
CA ILE A 58 -5.06 1.35 5.07
C ILE A 58 -4.31 0.25 5.82
N GLN A 59 -4.12 -0.88 5.15
CA GLN A 59 -3.26 -1.96 5.65
C GLN A 59 -1.88 -1.83 5.03
N LEU A 60 -0.84 -1.76 5.88
CA LEU A 60 0.56 -1.77 5.46
C LEU A 60 1.02 -3.24 5.28
N CYS A 61 1.31 -3.68 4.06
CA CYS A 61 1.44 -5.10 3.70
C CYS A 61 2.81 -5.73 3.99
N ALA A 62 3.90 -4.97 4.03
CA ALA A 62 5.24 -5.42 4.40
C ALA A 62 5.46 -5.40 5.92
N SER A 63 4.85 -4.45 6.62
CA SER A 63 4.79 -4.40 8.08
C SER A 63 3.79 -5.38 8.66
N SER A 64 2.77 -5.76 7.89
CA SER A 64 1.84 -6.81 8.31
C SER A 64 2.49 -8.18 8.11
N ASP A 65 2.63 -8.94 9.19
CA ASP A 65 2.94 -10.36 9.13
C ASP A 65 1.67 -11.20 9.31
N ASN A 66 1.84 -12.52 9.42
CA ASN A 66 0.73 -13.47 9.53
C ASN A 66 -0.09 -13.29 10.82
N ASN A 67 0.48 -12.64 11.83
CA ASN A 67 -0.06 -12.52 13.18
C ASN A 67 -0.42 -11.08 13.57
N ASN A 68 0.15 -10.07 12.89
CA ASN A 68 -0.03 -8.66 13.22
C ASN A 68 -0.28 -7.83 11.96
N ALA A 69 -1.52 -7.44 11.73
CA ALA A 69 -1.86 -6.48 10.67
C ALA A 69 -1.65 -5.05 11.16
N VAL A 70 -0.78 -4.29 10.49
CA VAL A 70 -0.60 -2.86 10.77
C VAL A 70 -1.63 -2.07 9.95
N LEU A 71 -2.59 -1.46 10.67
CA LEU A 71 -3.71 -0.72 10.10
C LEU A 71 -3.63 0.76 10.49
N ILE A 72 -3.78 1.63 9.50
CA ILE A 72 -3.96 3.07 9.70
C ILE A 72 -5.45 3.38 9.49
N ALA A 73 -6.09 3.93 10.50
CA ALA A 73 -7.47 4.40 10.43
C ALA A 73 -7.51 5.85 9.92
N GLY A 74 -8.60 6.20 9.22
CA GLY A 74 -8.86 7.58 8.81
C GLY A 74 -9.12 8.51 10.01
N PRO A 75 -9.11 9.84 9.80
CA PRO A 75 -8.99 10.51 8.50
C PRO A 75 -7.55 10.57 7.97
N PHE A 76 -7.39 10.37 6.65
CA PHE A 76 -6.08 10.39 6.00
C PHE A 76 -5.67 11.79 5.53
N THR A 77 -4.43 12.17 5.83
CA THR A 77 -3.76 13.38 5.36
C THR A 77 -2.41 13.02 4.72
N VAL A 78 -1.90 13.86 3.80
CA VAL A 78 -0.58 13.67 3.18
C VAL A 78 0.50 13.52 4.27
N GLN A 79 0.48 14.41 5.26
CA GLN A 79 1.48 14.44 6.33
C GLN A 79 1.43 13.18 7.20
N GLY A 80 0.23 12.68 7.53
CA GLY A 80 0.06 11.47 8.33
C GLY A 80 0.42 10.19 7.58
N LEU A 81 0.31 10.17 6.25
CA LEU A 81 0.64 9.01 5.42
C LEU A 81 2.07 9.01 4.89
N GLY A 82 2.74 10.16 4.80
CA GLY A 82 4.06 10.27 4.18
C GLY A 82 5.10 9.33 4.81
N ALA A 83 5.33 9.46 6.11
CA ALA A 83 6.30 8.64 6.83
C ALA A 83 5.98 7.12 6.79
N PRO A 84 4.76 6.66 7.16
CA PRO A 84 4.48 5.23 7.17
C PRO A 84 4.52 4.59 5.77
N VAL A 85 4.06 5.31 4.73
CA VAL A 85 4.12 4.78 3.35
C VAL A 85 5.56 4.70 2.86
N ALA A 86 6.40 5.71 3.14
CA ALA A 86 7.81 5.69 2.76
C ALA A 86 8.58 4.55 3.45
N GLN A 87 8.36 4.35 4.76
CA GLN A 87 8.95 3.22 5.49
C GLN A 87 8.54 1.88 4.91
N GLU A 88 7.28 1.76 4.52
CA GLU A 88 6.75 0.53 3.93
C GLU A 88 7.36 0.23 2.55
N VAL A 89 7.57 1.28 1.73
CA VAL A 89 8.27 1.16 0.46
C VAL A 89 9.70 0.69 0.66
N GLU A 90 10.45 1.27 1.61
CA GLU A 90 11.83 0.84 1.86
C GLU A 90 11.90 -0.61 2.36
N ARG A 91 10.98 -1.07 3.23
CA ARG A 91 10.91 -2.48 3.63
C ARG A 91 10.69 -3.42 2.45
N VAL A 92 9.78 -3.07 1.54
CA VAL A 92 9.54 -3.86 0.32
C VAL A 92 10.80 -3.86 -0.55
N ARG A 93 11.43 -2.69 -0.72
CA ARG A 93 12.65 -2.54 -1.51
C ARG A 93 13.80 -3.40 -0.97
N GLU A 94 14.07 -3.34 0.33
CA GLU A 94 15.11 -4.13 1.00
C GLU A 94 14.86 -5.63 0.82
N ARG A 95 13.62 -6.09 1.05
CA ARG A 95 13.24 -7.49 0.86
C ARG A 95 13.50 -7.96 -0.57
N LEU A 96 13.06 -7.20 -1.57
CA LEU A 96 13.23 -7.56 -2.99
C LEU A 96 14.70 -7.49 -3.44
N GLY A 97 15.47 -6.55 -2.89
CA GLY A 97 16.92 -6.47 -3.10
C GLY A 97 17.66 -7.67 -2.50
N ALA A 98 17.28 -8.09 -1.29
CA ALA A 98 17.85 -9.28 -0.64
C ALA A 98 17.54 -10.58 -1.42
N CYS A 99 16.36 -10.70 -2.04
CA CYS A 99 16.02 -11.86 -2.87
C CYS A 99 16.79 -11.94 -4.20
N SER A 100 17.50 -10.89 -4.60
CA SER A 100 18.25 -10.85 -5.87
C SER A 100 19.73 -11.23 -5.74
N GLY A 101 20.20 -11.51 -4.52
CA GLY A 101 21.60 -11.85 -4.21
C GLY A 101 21.85 -13.33 -3.88
N GLY A 102 21.07 -14.25 -4.44
CA GLY A 102 21.20 -15.71 -4.26
C GLY A 102 21.98 -16.37 -5.39
#